data_AF-A0A6P8Z8N6-F1
#
_entry.id   AF-A0A6P8Z8N6-F1
#
_cell.length_a   1.000
_cell.length_b   1.000
_cell.length_c   1.000
_cell.angle_alpha   90.00
_cell.angle_beta   90.00
_cell.angle_gamma   90.00
#
_symmetry.space_group_name_H-M   'P 1'
#
loop_
_entity.id
_entity.type
_entity.pdbx_description
1 polymer ?
#
loop_
_entity_poly.entity_id
_entity_poly.type
_entity_poly.pdbx_seq_one_letter_code
_entity_poly.pdbx_strand_id
1 'polypeptide(L)'
;MDSSRKTIMWVSKYEQMLFDMWEENIGILNGSELKSPTFVEFALRLQGAGFNVDWKKVRSKMDNLTKRYKAVVRELRKPDGKRTHWRHFKRLHRILGPRMSRKKLLSSTLDEQVNSDANESDELLAENFDALIEEPLDHSYYTQFQEEHVEENENYSTNESVPTMKLEKRIADPVMTPFESAMIEVVKQRTNDLNQAAAERLEVLNRHLSSTIEFQNKVLNMLSN
;
A
#
# COMPACT_ATOMS: atom_id res chain seq x y z
N MET A 1 29.74 1.34 1.06
CA MET A 1 28.72 2.39 0.87
C MET A 1 27.36 1.76 1.13
N ASP A 2 26.81 1.99 2.30
CA ASP A 2 25.53 1.41 2.72
C ASP A 2 24.39 2.28 2.16
N SER A 3 23.75 1.80 1.10
CA SER A 3 22.50 2.40 0.60
C SER A 3 21.42 2.15 1.64
N SER A 4 21.29 3.08 2.59
CA SER A 4 20.16 3.17 3.51
C SER A 4 18.89 2.75 2.79
N ARG A 5 18.32 1.61 3.18
CA ARG A 5 17.12 1.03 2.56
C ARG A 5 15.95 1.99 2.76
N LYS A 6 15.82 2.97 1.87
CA LYS A 6 14.72 3.95 1.91
C LYS A 6 13.41 3.18 1.78
N THR A 7 12.58 3.26 2.82
CA THR A 7 11.24 2.71 2.80
C THR A 7 10.43 3.50 1.79
N ILE A 8 9.99 2.83 0.73
CA ILE A 8 9.18 3.43 -0.32
C ILE A 8 7.75 3.57 0.19
N MET A 9 7.24 4.80 0.16
CA MET A 9 5.84 5.10 0.47
C MET A 9 4.99 4.93 -0.78
N TRP A 10 3.99 4.04 -0.72
CA TRP A 10 3.05 3.82 -1.82
C TRP A 10 1.93 4.84 -1.77
N VAL A 11 1.95 5.81 -2.68
CA VAL A 11 0.89 6.82 -2.84
C VAL A 11 -0.26 6.23 -3.65
N SER A 12 -1.50 6.66 -3.37
CA SER A 12 -2.72 6.13 -4.02
C SER A 12 -2.62 6.11 -5.54
N LYS A 13 -2.14 7.19 -6.18
CA LYS A 13 -1.91 7.27 -7.63
C LYS A 13 -1.12 6.07 -8.18
N TYR A 14 0.02 5.75 -7.56
CA TYR A 14 0.88 4.66 -8.00
C TYR A 14 0.34 3.28 -7.62
N GLU A 15 -0.46 3.18 -6.54
CA GLU A 15 -1.21 1.95 -6.25
C GLU A 15 -2.26 1.67 -7.34
N GLN A 16 -3.01 2.68 -7.77
CA GLN A 16 -4.01 2.52 -8.84
C GLN A 16 -3.35 2.08 -10.14
N MET A 17 -2.26 2.76 -10.54
CA MET A 17 -1.49 2.39 -11.73
C MET A 17 -0.96 0.95 -11.66
N LEU A 18 -0.51 0.50 -10.48
CA LEU A 18 -0.10 -0.90 -10.27
C LEU A 18 -1.26 -1.87 -10.47
N PHE A 19 -2.46 -1.54 -9.98
CA PHE A 19 -3.64 -2.38 -10.19
C PHE A 19 -4.09 -2.40 -11.64
N ASP A 20 -4.01 -1.27 -12.36
CA ASP A 20 -4.34 -1.20 -13.79
C ASP A 20 -3.43 -2.15 -14.58
N MET A 21 -2.11 -2.04 -14.39
CA MET A 21 -1.14 -2.92 -15.03
C MET A 21 -1.32 -4.39 -14.63
N TRP A 22 -1.68 -4.66 -13.36
CA TRP A 22 -1.97 -6.03 -12.92
C TRP A 22 -3.18 -6.60 -13.67
N GLU A 23 -4.26 -5.84 -13.78
CA GLU A 23 -5.47 -6.24 -14.51
C GLU A 23 -5.19 -6.52 -15.99
N GLU A 24 -4.36 -5.70 -16.64
CA GLU A 24 -3.93 -5.90 -18.03
C GLU A 24 -3.12 -7.20 -18.22
N ASN A 25 -2.31 -7.58 -17.22
CA ASN A 25 -1.33 -8.66 -17.32
C ASN A 25 -1.74 -9.94 -16.57
N ILE A 26 -3.03 -10.11 -16.26
CA ILE A 26 -3.54 -11.29 -15.53
C ILE A 26 -3.12 -12.60 -16.21
N GLY A 27 -3.15 -12.69 -17.54
CA GLY A 27 -2.79 -13.90 -18.29
C GLY A 27 -1.33 -14.32 -18.05
N ILE A 28 -0.41 -13.36 -18.20
CA ILE A 28 1.04 -13.57 -18.06
C ILE A 28 1.40 -13.88 -16.60
N LEU A 29 0.84 -13.10 -15.65
CA LEU A 29 1.10 -13.28 -14.22
C LEU A 29 0.54 -14.59 -13.67
N ASN A 30 -0.47 -15.16 -14.32
CA ASN A 30 -1.03 -16.46 -13.98
C ASN A 30 -0.30 -17.63 -14.64
N GLY A 31 0.40 -17.41 -15.75
CA GLY A 31 1.23 -18.42 -16.41
C GLY A 31 2.39 -18.91 -15.54
N SER A 32 2.97 -20.06 -15.91
CA SER A 32 4.21 -20.59 -15.30
C SER A 32 5.45 -19.89 -15.86
N GLU A 33 5.36 -19.38 -17.10
CA GLU A 33 6.50 -18.78 -17.79
C GLU A 33 6.80 -17.38 -17.27
N LEU A 34 8.01 -17.24 -16.73
CA LEU A 34 8.79 -16.01 -16.54
C LEU A 34 7.98 -14.74 -16.21
N LYS A 35 7.60 -14.60 -14.94
CA LYS A 35 6.95 -13.38 -14.38
C LYS A 35 7.93 -12.24 -14.13
N SER A 36 9.23 -12.54 -14.12
CA SER A 36 10.29 -11.57 -13.82
C SER A 36 10.29 -10.37 -14.78
N PRO A 37 10.23 -10.55 -16.12
CA PRO A 37 10.17 -9.45 -17.07
C PRO A 37 8.96 -8.53 -16.86
N THR A 38 7.80 -9.09 -16.51
CA THR A 38 6.58 -8.29 -16.23
C THR A 38 6.77 -7.35 -15.04
N PHE A 39 7.43 -7.81 -13.96
CA PHE A 39 7.72 -6.93 -12.82
C PHE A 39 8.73 -5.83 -13.14
N VAL A 40 9.67 -6.12 -14.05
CA VAL A 40 10.61 -5.11 -14.57
C VAL A 40 9.87 -4.06 -15.38
N GLU A 41 8.97 -4.49 -16.27
CA GLU A 41 8.14 -3.57 -17.06
C GLU A 41 7.26 -2.68 -16.14
N PHE A 42 6.65 -3.25 -15.10
CA PHE A 42 5.86 -2.48 -14.15
C PHE A 42 6.70 -1.42 -13.44
N ALA A 43 7.91 -1.77 -13.02
CA ALA A 43 8.83 -0.83 -12.40
C ALA A 43 9.22 0.29 -13.37
N LEU A 44 9.50 -0.02 -14.63
CA LEU A 44 9.82 0.99 -15.65
C LEU A 44 8.65 1.94 -15.92
N ARG A 45 7.42 1.42 -16.04
CA ARG A 45 6.23 2.25 -16.22
C ARG A 45 5.98 3.17 -15.01
N LEU A 46 6.16 2.65 -13.80
CA LEU A 46 6.07 3.44 -12.57
C LEU A 46 7.16 4.52 -12.48
N GLN A 47 8.40 4.18 -12.86
CA GLN A 47 9.51 5.13 -12.94
C GLN A 47 9.25 6.24 -13.96
N GLY A 48 8.72 5.89 -15.14
CA GLY A 48 8.30 6.86 -16.16
C GLY A 48 7.20 7.81 -15.69
N ALA A 49 6.35 7.37 -14.76
CA ALA A 49 5.34 8.20 -14.11
C ALA A 49 5.85 9.03 -12.92
N GLY A 50 7.17 8.98 -12.63
CA GLY A 50 7.81 9.71 -11.53
C GLY A 50 7.94 8.94 -10.21
N PHE A 51 7.66 7.64 -10.19
CA PHE A 51 7.80 6.79 -9.00
C PHE A 51 9.04 5.90 -9.09
N ASN A 52 10.14 6.33 -8.47
CA ASN A 52 11.39 5.56 -8.50
C ASN A 52 11.30 4.31 -7.60
N VAL A 53 10.95 3.18 -8.20
CA VAL A 53 10.74 1.90 -7.50
C VAL A 53 11.45 0.76 -8.24
N ASP A 54 12.05 -0.15 -7.48
CA ASP A 54 12.63 -1.39 -8.03
C ASP A 54 11.56 -2.45 -8.29
N TRP A 55 11.78 -3.29 -9.30
CA TRP A 55 10.90 -4.44 -9.60
C TRP A 55 10.71 -5.39 -8.40
N LYS A 56 11.73 -5.54 -7.54
CA LYS A 56 11.62 -6.33 -6.29
C LYS A 56 10.58 -5.74 -5.35
N LYS A 57 10.52 -4.41 -5.25
CA LYS A 57 9.56 -3.70 -4.40
C LYS A 57 8.16 -3.75 -4.99
N VAL A 58 8.02 -3.70 -6.31
CA VAL A 58 6.76 -3.95 -7.02
C VAL A 58 6.25 -5.37 -6.71
N ARG A 59 7.09 -6.38 -6.90
CA ARG A 59 6.76 -7.78 -6.57
C ARG A 59 6.34 -7.93 -5.10
N SER A 60 7.14 -7.42 -4.16
CA SER A 60 6.79 -7.47 -2.73
C SER A 60 5.46 -6.77 -2.42
N LYS A 61 5.14 -5.65 -3.07
CA LYS A 61 3.86 -4.96 -2.90
C LYS A 61 2.71 -5.85 -3.36
N MET A 62 2.82 -6.47 -4.52
CA MET A 62 1.80 -7.38 -5.05
C MET A 62 1.64 -8.64 -4.18
N ASP A 63 2.74 -9.20 -3.66
CA ASP A 63 2.72 -10.32 -2.72
C ASP A 63 1.99 -9.96 -1.42
N ASN A 64 2.27 -8.78 -0.87
CA ASN A 64 1.61 -8.29 0.35
C ASN A 64 0.11 -8.07 0.13
N LEU A 65 -0.28 -7.49 -1.02
CA LEU A 65 -1.68 -7.32 -1.40
C LEU A 65 -2.38 -8.68 -1.53
N THR A 66 -1.73 -9.65 -2.17
CA THR A 66 -2.25 -11.02 -2.31
C THR A 66 -2.43 -11.72 -0.95
N LYS A 67 -1.42 -11.63 -0.07
CA LYS A 67 -1.49 -12.18 1.30
C LYS A 67 -2.63 -11.56 2.08
N ARG A 68 -2.78 -10.23 2.04
CA ARG A 68 -3.87 -9.53 2.72
C ARG A 68 -5.24 -9.94 2.17
N TYR A 69 -5.38 -10.04 0.85
CA TYR A 69 -6.59 -10.52 0.21
C TYR A 69 -6.96 -11.93 0.69
N LYS A 70 -6.02 -12.88 0.69
CA LYS A 70 -6.24 -14.23 1.21
C LYS A 70 -6.64 -14.25 2.69
N ALA A 71 -6.05 -13.38 3.51
CA ALA A 71 -6.43 -13.26 4.91
C ALA A 71 -7.87 -12.75 5.05
N VAL A 72 -8.26 -11.72 4.29
CA VAL A 72 -9.62 -11.18 4.28
C VAL A 72 -10.64 -12.22 3.79
N VAL A 73 -10.34 -12.95 2.71
CA VAL A 73 -11.21 -14.03 2.22
C VAL A 73 -11.40 -15.13 3.27
N ARG A 74 -10.34 -15.51 3.98
CA ARG A 74 -10.44 -16.49 5.08
C ARG A 74 -11.30 -15.97 6.23
N GLU A 75 -11.16 -14.70 6.58
CA GLU A 75 -11.98 -14.08 7.64
C GLU A 75 -13.46 -14.04 7.26
N LEU A 76 -13.77 -13.67 6.01
CA LEU A 76 -15.14 -13.61 5.49
C LEU A 76 -15.82 -14.99 5.41
N ARG A 77 -15.05 -16.08 5.35
CA ARG A 77 -15.57 -17.45 5.33
C ARG A 77 -15.92 -17.99 6.71
N LYS A 78 -15.47 -17.34 7.79
CA LYS A 78 -15.82 -17.77 9.14
C LYS A 78 -17.32 -17.53 9.38
N PRO A 79 -17.99 -18.36 10.19
CA PRO A 79 -19.39 -18.16 10.55
C PRO A 79 -19.65 -16.75 11.14
N ASP A 80 -18.70 -16.25 11.94
CA ASP A 80 -18.72 -14.91 12.53
C ASP A 80 -17.98 -13.86 11.67
N GLY A 81 -17.73 -14.18 10.40
CA GLY A 81 -16.96 -13.36 9.47
C GLY A 81 -17.60 -11.99 9.28
N LYS A 82 -16.96 -10.96 9.84
CA LYS A 82 -17.40 -9.57 9.65
C LYS A 82 -17.08 -9.09 8.25
N ARG A 83 -17.93 -8.21 7.71
CA ARG A 83 -17.69 -7.50 6.44
C ARG A 83 -16.33 -6.79 6.46
N THR A 84 -15.62 -6.86 5.34
CA THR A 84 -14.33 -6.19 5.19
C THR A 84 -14.51 -4.74 4.76
N HIS A 85 -13.82 -3.81 5.43
CA HIS A 85 -13.75 -2.40 5.07
C HIS A 85 -12.51 -2.09 4.21
N TRP A 86 -11.83 -3.11 3.71
CA TRP A 86 -10.59 -2.91 2.98
C TRP A 86 -10.87 -2.41 1.55
N ARG A 87 -10.53 -1.15 1.28
CA ARG A 87 -10.80 -0.45 0.00
C ARG A 87 -10.35 -1.21 -1.26
N HIS A 88 -9.29 -2.00 -1.17
CA HIS A 88 -8.71 -2.74 -2.31
C HIS A 88 -9.36 -4.10 -2.54
N PHE A 89 -10.25 -4.54 -1.65
CA PHE A 89 -10.81 -5.89 -1.66
C PHE A 89 -11.61 -6.19 -2.94
N LYS A 90 -12.58 -5.33 -3.30
CA LYS A 90 -13.42 -5.51 -4.50
C LYS A 90 -12.55 -5.63 -5.77
N ARG A 91 -11.54 -4.77 -5.87
CA ARG A 91 -10.61 -4.72 -7.00
C ARG A 91 -9.74 -5.98 -7.07
N LEU A 92 -9.16 -6.41 -5.95
CA LEU A 92 -8.39 -7.66 -5.89
C LEU A 92 -9.26 -8.91 -6.05
N HIS A 93 -10.53 -8.87 -5.64
CA HIS A 93 -11.46 -9.96 -5.88
C HIS A 93 -11.74 -10.14 -7.37
N ARG A 94 -11.83 -9.06 -8.16
CA ARG A 94 -11.92 -9.14 -9.62
C ARG A 94 -10.67 -9.79 -10.24
N ILE A 95 -9.48 -9.42 -9.76
CA ILE A 95 -8.20 -9.92 -10.26
C ILE A 95 -7.95 -11.39 -9.85
N LEU A 96 -8.19 -11.74 -8.59
CA LEU A 96 -7.76 -12.99 -7.96
C LEU A 96 -8.92 -13.97 -7.68
N GLY A 97 -10.15 -13.46 -7.57
CA GLY A 97 -11.35 -14.23 -7.24
C GLY A 97 -11.61 -15.40 -8.19
N PRO A 98 -11.63 -15.21 -9.53
CA PRO A 98 -11.88 -16.29 -10.50
C PRO A 98 -10.88 -17.45 -10.42
N ARG A 99 -9.70 -17.24 -9.81
CA ARG A 99 -8.68 -18.28 -9.62
C ARG A 99 -8.87 -19.06 -8.33
N MET A 100 -9.31 -18.39 -7.27
CA MET A 100 -9.64 -19.03 -5.99
C MET A 100 -10.83 -19.98 -6.12
N SER A 101 -11.72 -19.75 -7.09
CA SER A 101 -12.86 -20.63 -7.42
C SER A 101 -12.54 -21.69 -8.47
N ARG A 102 -11.64 -21.47 -9.44
CA ARG A 102 -11.29 -22.46 -10.49
C ARG A 102 -10.50 -23.67 -10.01
N LYS A 103 -9.69 -23.55 -8.93
CA LYS A 103 -9.02 -24.71 -8.31
C LYS A 103 -10.02 -25.76 -7.77
N LYS A 104 -11.30 -25.40 -7.58
CA LYS A 104 -12.39 -26.29 -7.14
C LYS A 104 -12.65 -27.46 -8.10
N LEU A 105 -12.36 -27.33 -9.40
CA LEU A 105 -12.73 -28.33 -10.41
C LEU A 105 -11.65 -29.40 -10.68
N LEU A 106 -10.40 -29.14 -10.30
CA LEU A 106 -9.27 -30.05 -10.62
C LEU A 106 -8.90 -30.97 -9.46
N SER A 107 -9.24 -30.63 -8.20
CA SER A 107 -8.94 -31.46 -7.04
C SER A 107 -9.90 -32.64 -6.84
N SER A 108 -11.01 -32.70 -7.58
CA SER A 108 -11.99 -33.80 -7.47
C SER A 108 -11.69 -35.01 -8.36
N THR A 109 -10.52 -35.07 -9.01
CA THR A 109 -10.22 -36.11 -10.02
C THR A 109 -8.95 -36.91 -9.77
N LEU A 110 -8.22 -36.71 -8.67
CA LEU A 110 -6.98 -37.44 -8.39
C LEU A 110 -6.83 -37.76 -6.90
N ASP A 111 -7.49 -38.81 -6.46
CA ASP A 111 -7.13 -39.55 -5.24
C ASP A 111 -6.82 -40.99 -5.65
N GLU A 112 -5.54 -41.34 -5.83
CA GLU A 112 -5.04 -42.68 -5.47
C GLU A 112 -3.49 -42.73 -5.46
N GLN A 113 -2.93 -43.11 -4.29
CA GLN A 113 -1.65 -43.81 -4.07
C GLN A 113 -0.30 -43.12 -4.33
N VAL A 114 0.82 -43.39 -3.64
CA VAL A 114 1.22 -43.89 -2.31
C VAL A 114 2.76 -43.71 -2.23
N ASN A 115 3.28 -43.56 -1.01
CA ASN A 115 4.64 -43.86 -0.51
C ASN A 115 5.81 -42.86 -0.52
N SER A 116 6.46 -42.93 0.65
CA SER A 116 7.69 -42.33 1.17
C SER A 116 8.96 -42.80 0.45
N ASP A 117 9.90 -41.88 0.24
CA ASP A 117 11.18 -41.82 0.98
C ASP A 117 11.96 -40.58 0.50
N ALA A 118 12.48 -39.76 1.40
CA ALA A 118 13.37 -38.65 1.05
C ALA A 118 14.58 -38.62 1.99
N ASN A 119 15.69 -39.09 1.43
CA ASN A 119 17.04 -38.85 1.92
C ASN A 119 17.45 -37.40 1.59
N GLU A 120 18.15 -36.75 2.51
CA GLU A 120 18.58 -35.35 2.42
C GLU A 120 19.56 -35.08 1.25
N SER A 121 19.35 -33.98 0.52
CA SER A 121 20.25 -32.82 0.54
C SER A 121 19.76 -31.67 -0.39
N ASP A 122 19.54 -30.52 0.24
CA ASP A 122 19.77 -29.14 -0.23
C ASP A 122 19.29 -28.73 -1.64
N GLU A 123 18.03 -28.28 -1.79
CA GLU A 123 17.67 -27.28 -2.80
C GLU A 123 16.33 -26.55 -2.50
N LEU A 124 16.44 -25.21 -2.30
CA LEU A 124 15.44 -24.16 -2.53
C LEU A 124 14.01 -24.33 -1.97
N LEU A 125 13.72 -23.53 -0.93
CA LEU A 125 12.40 -23.30 -0.32
C LEU A 125 11.34 -22.77 -1.32
N ALA A 126 10.80 -23.67 -2.13
CA ALA A 126 9.45 -23.60 -2.65
C ALA A 126 8.50 -24.20 -1.60
N GLU A 127 8.20 -23.44 -0.55
CA GLU A 127 7.23 -23.92 0.45
C GLU A 127 5.84 -24.07 -0.18
N ASN A 128 5.40 -25.32 -0.17
CA ASN A 128 4.14 -25.90 -0.57
C ASN A 128 2.93 -24.95 -0.50
N PHE A 129 2.42 -24.66 -1.69
CA PHE A 129 1.21 -23.92 -1.98
C PHE A 129 0.04 -24.89 -2.13
N ASP A 130 -0.42 -25.57 -1.07
CA ASP A 130 -1.75 -26.20 -1.06
C ASP A 130 -2.02 -26.88 0.28
N ALA A 131 -3.05 -26.41 0.99
CA ALA A 131 -3.93 -27.23 1.81
C ALA A 131 -5.14 -26.38 2.25
N LEU A 132 -6.34 -26.98 2.08
CA LEU A 132 -7.67 -26.58 2.58
C LEU A 132 -8.37 -25.38 1.94
N ILE A 133 -9.19 -25.62 0.90
CA ILE A 133 -10.34 -24.76 0.58
C ILE A 133 -11.52 -25.59 0.04
N GLU A 134 -12.53 -25.80 0.88
CA GLU A 134 -13.89 -26.21 0.51
C GLU A 134 -14.80 -24.96 0.46
N GLU A 135 -15.80 -24.95 -0.44
CA GLU A 135 -16.95 -24.00 -0.55
C GLU A 135 -16.73 -22.56 -1.09
N PRO A 136 -17.44 -22.14 -2.17
CA PRO A 136 -17.40 -20.79 -2.74
C PRO A 136 -18.20 -19.76 -1.91
N LEU A 137 -17.68 -18.54 -1.77
CA LEU A 137 -18.34 -17.42 -1.08
C LEU A 137 -19.48 -16.82 -1.92
N ASP A 138 -20.65 -16.66 -1.31
CA ASP A 138 -21.83 -16.01 -1.88
C ASP A 138 -21.61 -14.50 -2.15
N HIS A 139 -22.12 -14.04 -3.30
CA HIS A 139 -21.97 -12.68 -3.84
C HIS A 139 -22.86 -11.64 -3.13
N SER A 140 -23.70 -12.06 -2.18
CA SER A 140 -24.65 -11.19 -1.46
C SER A 140 -24.01 -10.29 -0.39
N TYR A 141 -22.72 -10.44 -0.10
CA TYR A 141 -22.03 -9.74 1.01
C TYR A 141 -21.38 -8.40 0.62
N TYR A 142 -21.42 -8.00 -0.65
CA TYR A 142 -20.54 -6.96 -1.23
C TYR A 142 -21.17 -5.57 -1.43
N THR A 143 -22.49 -5.41 -1.32
CA THR A 143 -23.16 -4.21 -1.84
C THR A 143 -23.23 -3.09 -0.80
N GLN A 144 -22.36 -2.08 -0.91
CA GLN A 144 -22.74 -0.65 -1.05
C GLN A 144 -21.47 0.17 -1.38
N PHE A 145 -21.65 1.36 -1.94
CA PHE A 145 -20.63 2.31 -2.46
C PHE A 145 -20.26 2.12 -3.94
N GLN A 146 -21.15 2.63 -4.80
CA GLN A 146 -20.75 3.54 -5.87
C GLN A 146 -21.91 4.51 -6.09
N GLU A 147 -21.66 5.78 -5.77
CA GLU A 147 -22.08 7.01 -6.47
C GLU A 147 -22.07 8.18 -5.48
N GLU A 148 -20.98 8.95 -5.49
CA GLU A 148 -21.09 10.38 -5.31
C GLU A 148 -20.05 11.03 -6.22
N HIS A 149 -20.57 11.53 -7.36
CA HIS A 149 -19.94 12.58 -8.13
C HIS A 149 -19.87 13.81 -7.20
N VAL A 150 -18.67 14.26 -6.85
CA VAL A 150 -18.49 15.56 -6.19
C VAL A 150 -17.83 16.47 -7.22
N GLU A 151 -18.64 17.37 -7.75
CA GLU A 151 -18.19 18.56 -8.46
C GLU A 151 -17.22 19.36 -7.57
N GLU A 152 -16.24 19.98 -8.22
CA GLU A 152 -15.33 20.94 -7.62
C GLU A 152 -16.12 22.02 -6.88
N ASN A 153 -15.90 22.13 -5.56
CA ASN A 153 -16.11 23.37 -4.85
C ASN A 153 -15.05 23.51 -3.76
N GLU A 154 -14.20 24.52 -3.94
CA GLU A 154 -13.26 25.02 -2.97
C GLU A 154 -14.02 25.52 -1.74
N ASN A 155 -13.85 24.86 -0.59
CA ASN A 155 -13.88 25.53 0.72
C ASN A 155 -13.35 24.60 1.81
N TYR A 156 -12.23 25.02 2.40
CA TYR A 156 -11.73 24.49 3.67
C TYR A 156 -12.75 24.77 4.78
N SER A 157 -13.28 23.72 5.42
CA SER A 157 -13.72 23.81 6.81
C SER A 157 -13.75 22.43 7.44
N THR A 158 -12.76 22.18 8.29
CA THR A 158 -12.73 21.09 9.29
C THR A 158 -14.06 21.04 10.04
N ASN A 159 -14.68 19.85 10.10
CA ASN A 159 -15.42 19.33 11.26
C ASN A 159 -15.72 17.84 11.05
N GLU A 160 -15.03 16.99 11.82
CA GLU A 160 -15.39 15.59 12.04
C GLU A 160 -16.75 15.47 12.74
N SER A 161 -17.56 14.50 12.32
CA SER A 161 -18.65 13.94 13.15
C SER A 161 -18.95 12.51 12.68
N VAL A 162 -18.25 11.54 13.26
CA VAL A 162 -18.64 10.11 13.22
C VAL A 162 -19.76 9.89 14.25
N PRO A 163 -20.85 9.18 13.90
CA PRO A 163 -21.91 8.82 14.85
C PRO A 163 -21.46 7.81 15.91
N THR A 164 -21.52 8.30 17.15
CA THR A 164 -21.67 7.66 18.47
C THR A 164 -21.85 6.14 18.56
N MET A 165 -20.90 5.48 19.24
CA MET A 165 -21.20 4.29 20.04
C MET A 165 -21.86 4.72 21.35
N LYS A 166 -22.92 4.01 21.74
CA LYS A 166 -23.55 4.12 23.06
C LYS A 166 -22.49 3.77 24.12
N LEU A 167 -22.02 4.77 24.85
CA LEU A 167 -21.37 4.58 26.14
C LEU A 167 -22.28 5.16 27.21
N GLU A 168 -22.71 4.29 28.13
CA GLU A 168 -23.44 4.68 29.31
C GLU A 168 -22.72 5.77 30.10
N LYS A 169 -23.55 6.62 30.69
CA LYS A 169 -23.25 7.73 31.60
C LYS A 169 -22.00 7.49 32.45
N ARG A 170 -21.05 8.43 32.36
CA ARG A 170 -20.50 9.17 33.50
C ARG A 170 -19.81 10.43 32.99
N ILE A 171 -20.40 11.58 33.35
CA ILE A 171 -19.78 12.89 33.25
C ILE A 171 -18.65 12.91 34.28
N ALA A 172 -17.41 12.94 33.81
CA ALA A 172 -16.23 13.40 34.52
C ALA A 172 -15.22 13.80 33.44
N ASP A 173 -14.54 14.94 33.65
CA ASP A 173 -13.61 15.55 32.70
C ASP A 173 -12.66 14.52 32.07
N PRO A 174 -12.31 14.64 30.77
CA PRO A 174 -11.39 13.71 30.12
C PRO A 174 -9.99 13.93 30.70
N VAL A 175 -9.71 13.29 31.84
CA VAL A 175 -8.37 13.15 32.39
C VAL A 175 -7.63 12.22 31.43
N MET A 176 -6.92 12.84 30.51
CA MET A 176 -6.03 12.18 29.56
C MET A 176 -5.03 11.34 30.34
N THR A 177 -4.83 10.09 29.93
CA THR A 177 -3.88 9.22 30.61
C THR A 177 -2.46 9.76 30.43
N PRO A 178 -1.53 9.51 31.38
CA PRO A 178 -0.14 9.96 31.24
C PRO A 178 0.52 9.49 29.95
N PHE A 179 0.14 8.31 29.46
CA PHE A 179 0.61 7.76 28.19
C PHE A 179 0.08 8.54 26.97
N GLU A 180 -1.21 8.88 26.94
CA GLU A 180 -1.79 9.68 25.85
C GLU A 180 -1.19 11.08 25.81
N SER A 181 -0.98 11.70 26.98
CA SER A 181 -0.31 13.00 27.08
C SER A 181 1.11 12.93 26.51
N ALA A 182 1.88 11.90 26.89
CA ALA A 182 3.24 11.70 26.38
C ALA A 182 3.25 11.43 24.86
N MET A 183 2.28 10.68 24.34
CA MET A 183 2.17 10.41 22.91
C MET A 183 1.87 11.68 22.11
N ILE A 184 0.97 12.54 22.61
CA ILE A 184 0.68 13.84 22.00
C ILE A 184 1.90 14.75 22.04
N GLU A 185 2.64 14.75 23.15
CA GLU A 185 3.87 15.55 23.28
C GLU A 185 4.95 15.11 22.29
N VAL A 186 5.16 13.80 22.11
CA VAL A 186 6.09 13.27 21.10
C VAL A 186 5.70 13.69 19.69
N VAL A 187 4.40 13.64 19.36
CA VAL A 187 3.92 14.09 18.04
C VAL A 187 4.12 15.59 17.87
N LYS A 188 3.82 16.39 18.90
CA LYS A 188 4.01 17.84 18.89
C LYS A 188 5.48 18.22 18.72
N GLN A 189 6.38 17.55 19.45
CA GLN A 189 7.82 17.76 19.36
C GLN A 189 8.33 17.45 17.95
N ARG A 190 7.93 16.30 17.40
CA ARG A 190 8.30 15.92 16.02
C ARG A 190 7.82 16.95 14.99
N THR A 191 6.59 17.45 15.13
CA THR A 191 6.07 18.49 14.22
C THR A 191 6.86 19.79 14.35
N ASN A 192 7.23 20.18 15.58
CA ASN A 192 8.04 21.36 15.81
C ASN A 192 9.45 21.22 15.20
N ASP A 193 10.11 20.07 15.39
CA ASP A 193 11.43 19.81 14.83
C ASP A 193 11.42 19.83 13.30
N LEU A 194 10.38 19.26 12.68
CA LEU A 194 10.18 19.31 11.23
C LEU A 194 9.98 20.74 10.73
N ASN A 195 9.16 21.53 11.44
CA ASN A 195 8.92 22.93 11.09
C ASN A 195 10.20 23.77 11.24
N GLN A 196 10.98 23.52 12.28
CA GLN A 196 12.27 24.19 12.51
C GLN A 196 13.27 23.85 11.41
N ALA A 197 13.44 22.57 11.07
CA ALA A 197 14.34 22.14 10.00
C ALA A 197 13.94 22.74 8.63
N ALA A 198 12.63 22.90 8.38
CA ALA A 198 12.14 23.56 7.18
C ALA A 198 12.51 25.06 7.16
N ALA A 199 12.38 25.75 8.30
CA ALA A 199 12.73 27.16 8.42
C ALA A 199 14.25 27.40 8.21
N GLU A 200 15.10 26.59 8.85
CA GLU A 200 16.56 26.66 8.70
C GLU A 200 16.98 26.45 7.23
N ARG A 201 16.33 25.50 6.54
CA ARG A 201 16.61 25.25 5.12
C ARG A 201 16.24 26.45 4.24
N LEU A 202 15.11 27.10 4.52
CA LEU A 202 14.71 28.32 3.79
C LEU A 202 15.70 29.46 4.04
N GLU A 203 16.18 29.62 5.26
CA GLU A 203 17.18 30.64 5.60
C GLU A 203 18.49 30.44 4.82
N VAL A 204 18.98 29.19 4.74
CA VAL A 204 20.19 28.87 3.96
C VAL A 204 20.01 29.18 2.48
N LEU A 205 18.85 28.85 1.91
CA LEU A 205 18.54 29.17 0.51
C LEU A 205 18.48 30.67 0.27
N ASN A 206 17.84 31.42 1.15
CA ASN A 206 17.77 32.89 1.04
C ASN A 206 19.16 33.52 1.13
N ARG A 207 20.01 33.06 2.06
CA ARG A 207 21.39 33.53 2.16
C ARG A 207 22.18 33.27 0.87
N HIS A 208 22.02 32.10 0.28
CA HIS A 208 22.70 31.75 -0.97
C HIS A 208 22.19 32.60 -2.15
N LEU A 209 20.88 32.84 -2.21
CA LEU A 209 20.27 33.70 -3.23
C LEU A 209 20.80 35.14 -3.13
N SER A 210 20.84 35.71 -1.92
CA SER A 210 21.39 37.05 -1.71
C SER A 210 22.85 37.14 -2.13
N SER A 211 23.68 36.17 -1.75
CA SER A 211 25.09 36.13 -2.16
C SER A 211 25.26 36.01 -3.68
N THR A 212 24.36 35.26 -4.35
CA THR A 212 24.37 35.13 -5.82
C THR A 212 23.99 36.45 -6.49
N ILE A 213 22.98 37.14 -5.98
CA ILE A 213 22.55 38.45 -6.49
C ILE A 213 23.67 39.49 -6.31
N GLU A 214 24.31 39.52 -5.13
CA GLU A 214 25.46 40.41 -4.88
C GLU A 214 26.61 40.14 -5.85
N PHE A 215 26.93 38.87 -6.09
CA PHE A 215 27.95 38.48 -7.06
C PHE A 215 27.60 38.93 -8.48
N GLN A 216 26.36 38.69 -8.92
CA GLN A 216 25.88 39.12 -10.25
C GLN A 216 25.96 40.63 -10.42
N ASN A 217 25.51 41.40 -9.42
CA ASN A 217 25.59 42.86 -9.44
C ASN A 217 27.05 43.35 -9.50
N LYS A 218 27.96 42.70 -8.77
CA LYS A 218 29.40 43.02 -8.81
C LYS A 218 30.00 42.76 -10.19
N VAL A 219 29.65 41.64 -10.84
CA VAL A 219 30.10 41.33 -12.20
C VAL A 219 29.58 42.35 -13.20
N LEU A 220 28.29 42.70 -13.13
CA LEU A 220 27.70 43.71 -14.01
C LEU A 220 28.39 45.08 -13.89
N ASN A 221 28.66 45.53 -12.67
CA ASN A 221 29.38 46.80 -12.43
C ASN A 221 30.83 46.80 -12.95
N MET A 222 31.47 45.63 -13.04
CA MET A 222 32.82 45.51 -13.64
C MET A 222 32.79 45.55 -15.17
N LEU A 223 31.67 45.19 -15.79
CA LEU A 223 31.51 45.23 -17.26
C LEU A 223 31.03 46.60 -17.77
N SER A 224 30.53 47.47 -16.89
CA SER A 224 30.03 48.81 -17.23
C SER A 224 31.06 49.94 -17.09
N ASN A 225 32.27 49.64 -16.62
CA ASN A 225 33.43 50.55 -16.55
C ASN A 225 34.48 50.16 -17.58
#